data_AF-A0A2S9ACU5-F1
#
_entry.id   AF-A0A2S9ACU5-F1
#
_cell.length_a   1.000
_cell.length_b   1.000
_cell.length_c   1.000
_cell.angle_alpha   90.00
_cell.angle_beta   90.00
_cell.angle_gamma   90.00
#
_symmetry.space_group_name_H-M   'P 1'
#
loop_
_entity.id
_entity.type
_entity.pdbx_description
1 polymer ?
#
loop_
_entity_poly.entity_id
_entity_poly.type
_entity_poly.pdbx_seq_one_letter_code
_entity_poly.pdbx_strand_id
1 'polypeptide(L)'
;MAMNRSQKIAVAVSALTVAGLAAIAAPAIAAATSTVGGWSLFGQAAAAPDDTAAPRPVETPADTPSPAPVDPFDGCERPAQINWGRMTAQIAGIVEDRGPRPYAEGTVGADESGAITTYTVAPGDGLIMIGERLCIEAGALDMFNHSRDIYPGQVLRLTQDPNVPNVPFLQPPDAPEGFQQIPYQQAIVDMRKAANAGDVDTMRRIWTKTLAPMFPVEADADLISAFLDAGDITKLRQMFA
;
A
#
# COMPACT_ATOMS: atom_id res chain seq x y z
N MET A 1 -0.36 13.79 -59.36
CA MET A 1 -0.68 13.98 -57.93
C MET A 1 0.19 13.02 -57.14
N ALA A 2 1.25 13.54 -56.50
CA ALA A 2 2.22 12.76 -55.73
C ALA A 2 1.76 12.67 -54.28
N MET A 3 1.62 11.45 -53.74
CA MET A 3 1.23 11.23 -52.34
C MET A 3 2.45 11.28 -51.41
N ASN A 4 2.27 11.97 -50.26
CA ASN A 4 3.29 12.18 -49.22
C ASN A 4 3.54 10.94 -48.35
N ARG A 5 4.79 10.76 -47.92
CA ARG A 5 5.33 9.55 -47.25
C ARG A 5 4.80 9.28 -45.83
N SER A 6 4.00 10.16 -45.24
CA SER A 6 3.55 10.05 -43.84
C SER A 6 2.23 9.29 -43.63
N GLN A 7 1.61 8.76 -44.69
CA GLN A 7 0.41 7.91 -44.61
C GLN A 7 0.69 6.40 -44.77
N LYS A 8 1.96 5.98 -44.84
CA LYS A 8 2.35 4.56 -45.04
C LYS A 8 2.64 3.77 -43.76
N ILE A 9 2.56 4.39 -42.58
CA ILE A 9 2.97 3.73 -41.32
C ILE A 9 1.78 3.33 -40.42
N ALA A 10 0.54 3.70 -40.78
CA ALA A 10 -0.64 3.47 -39.94
C ALA A 10 -1.51 2.24 -40.28
N VAL A 11 -1.06 1.30 -41.12
CA VAL A 11 -1.91 0.15 -41.56
C VAL A 11 -1.25 -1.24 -41.43
N ALA A 12 -0.01 -1.34 -40.94
CA ALA A 12 0.75 -2.60 -41.04
C ALA A 12 0.91 -3.42 -39.73
N VAL A 13 -0.02 -3.36 -38.77
CA VAL A 13 0.00 -4.25 -37.57
C VAL A 13 -1.35 -4.93 -37.26
N SER A 14 -2.39 -4.75 -38.09
CA SER A 14 -3.72 -5.36 -37.84
C SER A 14 -4.10 -6.49 -38.81
N ALA A 15 -3.14 -7.26 -39.32
CA ALA A 15 -3.40 -8.35 -40.27
C ALA A 15 -2.56 -9.62 -39.99
N LEU A 16 -2.56 -10.10 -38.75
CA LEU A 16 -1.93 -11.38 -38.37
C LEU A 16 -2.78 -12.20 -37.39
N THR A 17 -4.11 -12.07 -37.50
CA THR A 17 -5.09 -12.84 -36.72
C THR A 17 -5.85 -13.91 -37.50
N VAL A 18 -5.65 -14.08 -38.81
CA VAL A 18 -6.41 -15.10 -39.57
C VAL A 18 -5.60 -15.70 -40.72
N ALA A 19 -4.73 -16.67 -40.43
CA ALA A 19 -4.31 -17.73 -41.36
C ALA A 19 -3.29 -18.65 -40.68
N GLY A 20 -3.74 -19.79 -40.14
CA GLY A 20 -2.83 -20.78 -39.57
C GLY A 20 -3.53 -21.95 -38.89
N LEU A 21 -4.65 -22.40 -39.43
CA LEU A 21 -5.40 -23.57 -38.96
C LEU A 21 -5.35 -24.63 -40.09
N ALA A 22 -4.60 -25.72 -39.91
CA ALA A 22 -4.91 -27.10 -40.32
C ALA A 22 -3.67 -28.01 -40.47
N ALA A 23 -3.74 -29.19 -39.83
CA ALA A 23 -3.06 -30.49 -40.07
C ALA A 23 -2.41 -31.07 -38.78
N ILE A 24 -3.18 -31.67 -37.85
CA ILE A 24 -3.53 -33.11 -37.68
C ILE A 24 -2.33 -34.03 -37.33
N ALA A 25 -2.30 -34.51 -36.08
CA ALA A 25 -2.20 -35.94 -35.72
C ALA A 25 -2.47 -36.15 -34.20
N ALA A 26 -3.47 -36.98 -33.87
CA ALA A 26 -3.75 -37.50 -32.53
C ALA A 26 -2.98 -38.82 -32.28
N PRO A 27 -2.98 -39.40 -31.05
CA PRO A 27 -4.13 -40.21 -30.65
C PRO A 27 -4.60 -40.12 -29.18
N ALA A 28 -5.93 -40.23 -29.05
CA ALA A 28 -6.75 -40.94 -28.06
C ALA A 28 -6.35 -41.00 -26.56
N ILE A 29 -7.14 -40.32 -25.72
CA ILE A 29 -7.58 -40.88 -24.43
C ILE A 29 -9.12 -40.84 -24.44
N ALA A 30 -9.70 -42.02 -24.23
CA ALA A 30 -11.13 -42.28 -24.30
C ALA A 30 -11.92 -41.54 -23.21
N ALA A 31 -13.11 -41.11 -23.61
CA ALA A 31 -14.11 -40.43 -22.80
C ALA A 31 -14.81 -41.40 -21.83
N ALA A 32 -15.22 -40.86 -20.68
CA ALA A 32 -16.48 -41.23 -20.06
C ALA A 32 -17.15 -39.95 -19.54
N THR A 33 -18.23 -39.58 -20.22
CA THR A 33 -19.22 -38.55 -19.91
C THR A 33 -19.86 -38.85 -18.54
N SER A 34 -20.35 -37.88 -17.77
CA SER A 34 -21.61 -37.19 -18.06
C SER A 34 -21.80 -35.96 -17.16
N THR A 35 -22.45 -34.99 -17.76
CA THR A 35 -22.82 -33.66 -17.25
C THR A 35 -24.11 -33.65 -16.41
N VAL A 36 -24.24 -32.53 -15.67
CA VAL A 36 -25.46 -31.82 -15.26
C VAL A 36 -26.05 -32.12 -13.88
N GLY A 37 -26.30 -31.02 -13.15
CA GLY A 37 -27.41 -30.86 -12.22
C GLY A 37 -26.95 -30.91 -10.77
N GLY A 38 -26.93 -29.81 -10.03
CA GLY A 38 -28.05 -28.90 -9.89
C GLY A 38 -28.66 -29.19 -8.53
N TRP A 39 -28.60 -28.21 -7.64
CA TRP A 39 -29.12 -28.27 -6.29
C TRP A 39 -30.58 -28.68 -6.32
N SER A 40 -30.92 -29.87 -5.79
CA SER A 40 -32.20 -30.17 -5.16
C SER A 40 -32.22 -31.60 -4.62
N LEU A 41 -33.00 -31.75 -3.55
CA LEU A 41 -33.50 -32.99 -2.95
C LEU A 41 -32.67 -33.59 -1.82
N PHE A 42 -32.81 -32.96 -0.67
CA PHE A 42 -33.17 -33.69 0.55
C PHE A 42 -34.16 -34.82 0.23
N GLY A 43 -33.85 -36.03 0.68
CA GLY A 43 -34.82 -37.12 0.81
C GLY A 43 -34.51 -38.38 0.01
N GLN A 44 -33.56 -39.18 0.47
CA GLN A 44 -33.68 -40.63 0.34
C GLN A 44 -32.98 -41.30 1.53
N ALA A 45 -33.77 -41.86 2.43
CA ALA A 45 -33.28 -42.83 3.41
C ALA A 45 -32.89 -44.10 2.63
N ALA A 46 -31.60 -44.47 2.69
CA ALA A 46 -31.11 -45.73 2.17
C ALA A 46 -30.61 -46.58 3.34
N ALA A 47 -31.09 -47.82 3.34
CA ALA A 47 -30.96 -48.81 4.39
C ALA A 47 -29.51 -49.15 4.77
N ALA A 48 -29.32 -49.47 6.05
CA ALA A 48 -28.05 -49.93 6.61
C ALA A 48 -27.61 -51.28 6.02
N PRO A 49 -26.32 -51.45 5.70
CA PRO A 49 -25.65 -52.73 5.86
C PRO A 49 -25.02 -52.79 7.26
N ASP A 50 -25.42 -53.80 8.03
CA ASP A 50 -24.67 -54.28 9.19
C ASP A 50 -23.27 -54.69 8.72
N ASP A 51 -22.24 -53.99 9.19
CA ASP A 51 -20.92 -54.57 9.33
C ASP A 51 -20.24 -54.01 10.59
N THR A 52 -20.21 -54.85 11.61
CA THR A 52 -19.59 -54.58 12.91
C THR A 52 -18.08 -54.62 12.75
N ALA A 53 -17.47 -53.47 12.51
CA ALA A 53 -16.06 -53.22 12.79
C ALA A 53 -15.96 -52.22 13.95
N ALA A 54 -15.46 -52.67 15.10
CA ALA A 54 -15.23 -51.81 16.26
C ALA A 54 -14.30 -50.64 15.87
N PRO A 55 -14.65 -49.37 16.17
CA PRO A 55 -13.77 -48.25 15.87
C PRO A 55 -12.49 -48.35 16.70
N ARG A 56 -11.33 -48.25 16.03
CA ARG A 56 -10.06 -48.02 16.72
C ARG A 56 -10.15 -46.68 17.46
N PRO A 57 -9.63 -46.57 18.69
CA PRO A 57 -9.56 -45.28 19.38
C PRO A 57 -8.77 -44.30 18.50
N VAL A 58 -9.42 -43.22 18.07
CA VAL A 58 -8.73 -42.06 17.51
C VAL A 58 -8.01 -41.41 18.69
N GLU A 59 -6.69 -41.44 18.70
CA GLU A 59 -5.91 -40.66 19.65
C GLU A 59 -6.22 -39.18 19.41
N THR A 60 -6.81 -38.52 20.42
CA THR A 60 -6.97 -37.07 20.45
C THR A 60 -5.59 -36.44 20.28
N PRO A 61 -5.35 -35.58 19.27
CA PRO A 61 -4.11 -34.82 19.18
C PRO A 61 -3.92 -34.06 20.50
N ALA A 62 -2.76 -34.23 21.13
CA ALA A 62 -2.41 -33.49 22.33
C ALA A 62 -2.57 -31.99 22.06
N ASP A 63 -3.23 -31.28 22.98
CA ASP A 63 -3.34 -29.82 22.98
C ASP A 63 -1.93 -29.24 22.85
N THR A 64 -1.59 -28.78 21.65
CA THR A 64 -0.38 -27.99 21.47
C THR A 64 -0.69 -26.64 22.12
N PRO A 65 0.06 -26.21 23.14
CA PRO A 65 -0.21 -24.91 23.75
C PRO A 65 -0.13 -23.85 22.66
N SER A 66 -1.18 -23.04 22.55
CA SER A 66 -1.18 -21.86 21.68
C SER A 66 0.07 -21.04 22.02
N PRO A 67 0.87 -20.60 21.04
CA PRO A 67 1.99 -19.72 21.30
C PRO A 67 1.48 -18.54 22.13
N ALA A 68 2.23 -18.16 23.18
CA ALA A 68 1.95 -16.94 23.90
C ALA A 68 1.98 -15.76 22.90
N PRO A 69 1.12 -14.73 23.09
CA PRO A 69 1.23 -13.51 22.29
C PRO A 69 2.67 -12.98 22.38
N VAL A 70 3.35 -12.92 21.24
CA VAL A 70 4.63 -12.22 21.15
C VAL A 70 4.30 -10.74 21.25
N ASP A 71 4.88 -10.04 22.22
CA ASP A 71 4.82 -8.59 22.24
C ASP A 71 5.62 -8.07 21.04
N PRO A 72 4.97 -7.43 20.05
CA PRO A 72 5.69 -6.90 18.87
C PRO A 72 6.75 -5.85 19.26
N PHE A 73 6.65 -5.28 20.47
CA PHE A 73 7.61 -4.32 21.01
C PHE A 73 8.53 -4.92 22.07
N ASP A 74 8.64 -6.25 22.19
CA ASP A 74 9.56 -6.88 23.14
C ASP A 74 11.00 -6.38 22.91
N GLY A 75 11.54 -5.65 23.89
CA GLY A 75 12.84 -4.99 23.83
C GLY A 75 12.83 -3.52 23.37
N CYS A 76 11.68 -2.93 23.07
CA CYS A 76 11.50 -1.47 22.92
C CYS A 76 10.93 -0.90 24.23
N GLU A 77 11.79 -0.48 25.16
CA GLU A 77 11.34 0.00 26.48
C GLU A 77 10.40 1.22 26.38
N ARG A 78 10.58 2.05 25.34
CA ARG A 78 9.81 3.28 25.12
C ARG A 78 9.63 3.55 23.61
N PRO A 79 8.72 2.84 22.93
CA PRO A 79 8.54 3.03 21.50
C PRO A 79 8.13 4.47 21.17
N ALA A 80 8.70 5.01 20.10
CA ALA A 80 8.29 6.28 19.55
C ALA A 80 6.86 6.19 18.99
N GLN A 81 6.06 7.22 19.24
CA GLN A 81 4.65 7.26 18.88
C GLN A 81 4.39 8.26 17.77
N ILE A 82 3.47 7.94 16.88
CA ILE A 82 3.02 8.88 15.84
C ILE A 82 1.90 9.73 16.42
N ASN A 83 2.19 11.00 16.70
CA ASN A 83 1.24 11.98 17.17
C ASN A 83 0.66 12.76 15.99
N TRP A 84 -0.66 12.74 15.88
CA TRP A 84 -1.43 13.42 14.85
C TRP A 84 -2.06 14.70 15.39
N GLY A 85 -1.96 15.77 14.61
CA GLY A 85 -2.67 17.02 14.83
C GLY A 85 -3.53 17.39 13.63
N ARG A 86 -4.04 18.63 13.63
CA ARG A 86 -4.91 19.15 12.57
C ARG A 86 -4.22 19.11 11.19
N MET A 87 -3.08 19.76 11.08
CA MET A 87 -2.25 19.81 9.86
C MET A 87 -0.81 19.44 10.19
N THR A 88 -0.62 18.56 11.16
CA THR A 88 0.68 18.19 11.70
C THR A 88 0.72 16.70 11.98
N ALA A 89 1.89 16.10 11.81
CA ALA A 89 2.17 14.75 12.24
C ALA A 89 3.63 14.71 12.72
N GLN A 90 3.90 14.02 13.82
CA GLN A 90 5.25 13.89 14.35
C GLN A 90 5.47 12.51 14.96
N ILE A 91 6.66 11.96 14.78
CA ILE A 91 7.12 10.81 15.56
C ILE A 91 7.72 11.37 16.85
N ALA A 92 7.06 11.14 17.96
CA ALA A 92 7.46 11.61 19.29
C ALA A 92 8.16 10.50 20.06
N GLY A 93 9.34 10.80 20.57
CA GLY A 93 10.22 9.84 21.24
C GLY A 93 11.54 9.71 20.50
N ILE A 94 12.32 8.70 20.89
CA ILE A 94 13.59 8.38 20.24
C ILE A 94 13.32 7.19 19.31
N VAL A 95 13.65 7.36 18.03
CA VAL A 95 13.67 6.25 17.06
C VAL A 95 14.99 5.49 17.26
N GLU A 96 14.90 4.18 17.47
CA GLU A 96 16.06 3.33 17.77
C GLU A 96 16.17 2.23 16.72
N ASP A 97 17.31 2.10 16.04
CA ASP A 97 17.53 0.98 15.12
C ASP A 97 18.09 -0.24 15.86
N ARG A 98 17.26 -1.28 16.01
CA ARG A 98 17.65 -2.57 16.58
C ARG A 98 18.43 -3.48 15.62
N GLY A 99 18.73 -2.96 14.43
CA GLY A 99 19.47 -3.65 13.38
C GLY A 99 18.56 -4.40 12.39
N PRO A 100 19.11 -4.77 11.22
CA PRO A 100 18.37 -5.54 10.22
C PRO A 100 17.82 -6.84 10.78
N ARG A 101 16.60 -7.19 10.35
CA ARG A 101 15.88 -8.40 10.78
C ARG A 101 14.94 -8.88 9.68
N PRO A 102 14.45 -10.14 9.74
CA PRO A 102 13.53 -10.66 8.74
C PRO A 102 12.36 -9.70 8.50
N TYR A 103 12.13 -9.38 7.23
CA TYR A 103 11.11 -8.42 6.76
C TYR A 103 11.32 -6.95 7.21
N ALA A 104 12.54 -6.59 7.62
CA ALA A 104 12.97 -5.21 7.84
C ALA A 104 14.49 -5.10 7.59
N GLU A 105 14.90 -5.42 6.37
CA GLU A 105 16.30 -5.46 5.90
C GLU A 105 16.72 -4.15 5.20
N GLY A 106 15.81 -3.18 5.12
CA GLY A 106 16.02 -1.86 4.55
C GLY A 106 17.14 -1.06 5.21
N THR A 107 17.51 0.04 4.56
CA THR A 107 18.62 0.89 4.99
C THR A 107 18.10 2.06 5.83
N VAL A 108 18.65 2.22 7.03
CA VAL A 108 18.40 3.38 7.88
C VAL A 108 19.31 4.53 7.47
N GLY A 109 18.72 5.71 7.30
CA GLY A 109 19.44 6.97 7.10
C GLY A 109 19.35 7.83 8.35
N ALA A 110 20.49 8.37 8.77
CA ALA A 110 20.60 9.27 9.91
C ALA A 110 21.17 10.63 9.47
N ASP A 111 20.88 11.67 10.24
CA ASP A 111 21.49 12.99 10.06
C ASP A 111 22.91 13.07 10.67
N GLU A 112 23.51 14.26 10.62
CA GLU A 112 24.85 14.53 11.14
C GLU A 112 24.97 14.32 12.66
N SER A 113 23.85 14.38 13.39
CA SER A 113 23.81 14.12 14.83
C SER A 113 23.65 12.64 15.17
N GLY A 114 23.45 11.79 14.16
CA GLY A 114 23.15 10.37 14.32
C GLY A 114 21.68 10.07 14.61
N ALA A 115 20.79 11.06 14.54
CA ALA A 115 19.36 10.83 14.69
C ALA A 115 18.81 10.15 13.43
N ILE A 116 18.02 9.09 13.61
CA ILE A 116 17.42 8.34 12.52
C ILE A 116 16.34 9.18 11.85
N THR A 117 16.53 9.51 10.57
CA THR A 117 15.63 10.41 9.83
C THR A 117 14.83 9.71 8.73
N THR A 118 15.34 8.59 8.21
CA THR A 118 14.70 7.88 7.09
C THR A 118 14.92 6.38 7.16
N TYR A 119 14.04 5.63 6.49
CA TYR A 119 14.19 4.21 6.21
C TYR A 119 13.92 3.94 4.73
N THR A 120 14.87 3.33 4.03
CA THR A 120 14.69 2.92 2.63
C THR A 120 14.29 1.46 2.58
N VAL A 121 13.07 1.21 2.09
CA VAL A 121 12.41 -0.09 2.05
C VAL A 121 13.17 -1.07 1.15
N ALA A 122 13.52 -2.25 1.68
CA ALA A 122 14.08 -3.36 0.90
C ALA A 122 12.99 -4.28 0.34
N PRO A 123 13.29 -5.09 -0.70
CA PRO A 123 12.41 -6.17 -1.13
C PRO A 123 12.07 -7.14 0.01
N GLY A 124 10.78 -7.36 0.23
CA GLY A 124 10.27 -8.25 1.28
C GLY A 124 10.07 -7.58 2.64
N ASP A 125 10.37 -6.30 2.78
CA ASP A 125 10.07 -5.58 4.02
C ASP A 125 8.56 -5.47 4.28
N GLY A 126 8.18 -5.54 5.55
CA GLY A 126 6.80 -5.36 6.03
C GLY A 126 6.72 -4.21 7.03
N LEU A 127 5.68 -3.37 6.90
CA LEU A 127 5.54 -2.14 7.69
C LEU A 127 5.63 -2.37 9.21
N ILE A 128 4.97 -3.44 9.70
CA ILE A 128 5.01 -3.82 11.12
C ILE A 128 6.44 -4.10 11.55
N MET A 129 7.17 -4.93 10.79
CA MET A 129 8.54 -5.33 11.13
C MET A 129 9.54 -4.17 11.04
N ILE A 130 9.31 -3.22 10.12
CA ILE A 130 10.05 -1.95 10.09
C ILE A 130 9.83 -1.18 11.40
N GLY A 131 8.58 -1.00 11.82
CA GLY A 131 8.29 -0.28 13.06
C GLY A 131 8.85 -0.99 14.30
N GLU A 132 8.75 -2.31 14.40
CA GLU A 132 9.39 -3.07 15.49
C GLU A 132 10.92 -2.90 15.49
N ARG A 133 11.56 -2.94 14.31
CA ARG A 133 13.01 -2.71 14.18
C ARG A 133 13.40 -1.32 14.67
N LEU A 134 12.60 -0.31 14.31
CA LEU A 134 12.86 1.09 14.60
C LEU A 134 12.30 1.55 15.96
N CYS A 135 11.70 0.65 16.73
CA CYS A 135 10.94 0.95 17.93
C CYS A 135 9.94 2.09 17.74
N ILE A 136 9.19 2.06 16.63
CA ILE A 136 8.08 2.95 16.33
C ILE A 136 6.79 2.14 16.42
N GLU A 137 5.75 2.70 17.05
CA GLU A 137 4.40 2.12 17.01
C GLU A 137 3.89 2.12 15.55
N ALA A 138 4.04 0.97 14.88
CA ALA A 138 4.12 0.88 13.43
C ALA A 138 2.81 1.13 12.67
N GLY A 139 1.66 1.08 13.37
CA GLY A 139 0.34 0.90 12.77
C GLY A 139 -0.11 2.00 11.79
N ALA A 140 0.61 3.12 11.71
CA ALA A 140 0.29 4.24 10.82
C ALA A 140 1.52 4.85 10.13
N LEU A 141 2.64 4.11 10.01
CA LEU A 141 3.86 4.64 9.39
C LEU A 141 3.71 4.91 7.88
N ASP A 142 2.87 4.13 7.20
CA ASP A 142 2.46 4.34 5.81
C ASP A 142 1.64 5.62 5.66
N MET A 143 0.66 5.84 6.53
CA MET A 143 -0.14 7.06 6.58
C MET A 143 0.72 8.29 6.88
N PHE A 144 1.70 8.15 7.78
CA PHE A 144 2.67 9.20 8.09
C PHE A 144 3.51 9.57 6.87
N ASN A 145 3.67 8.62 5.96
CA ASN A 145 4.38 8.74 4.69
C ASN A 145 3.44 8.85 3.46
N HIS A 146 2.21 9.35 3.67
CA HIS A 146 1.17 9.54 2.64
C HIS A 146 1.06 8.38 1.63
N SER A 147 1.15 7.16 2.13
CA SER A 147 1.15 5.94 1.35
C SER A 147 0.07 4.99 1.86
N ARG A 148 -0.40 4.11 0.97
CA ARG A 148 -1.29 2.98 1.32
C ARG A 148 -0.54 1.67 1.51
N ASP A 149 0.63 1.59 0.88
CA ASP A 149 1.49 0.41 0.83
C ASP A 149 2.95 0.86 0.89
N ILE A 150 3.85 -0.08 1.15
CA ILE A 150 5.29 0.13 0.99
C ILE A 150 5.82 -0.65 -0.21
N TYR A 151 6.81 -0.09 -0.90
CA TYR A 151 7.44 -0.75 -2.04
C TYR A 151 8.97 -0.61 -2.00
N PRO A 152 9.73 -1.55 -2.60
CA PRO A 152 11.18 -1.50 -2.59
C PRO A 152 11.74 -0.20 -3.16
N GLY A 153 12.74 0.36 -2.48
CA GLY A 153 13.34 1.65 -2.81
C GLY A 153 12.54 2.87 -2.35
N GLN A 154 11.35 2.69 -1.76
CA GLN A 154 10.62 3.77 -1.12
C GLN A 154 11.43 4.30 0.08
N VAL A 155 11.63 5.61 0.12
CA VAL A 155 12.17 6.29 1.30
C VAL A 155 11.00 6.70 2.19
N LEU A 156 10.91 6.09 3.37
CA LEU A 156 10.05 6.52 4.45
C LEU A 156 10.80 7.58 5.26
N ARG A 157 10.19 8.73 5.46
CA ARG A 157 10.66 9.79 6.34
C ARG A 157 10.14 9.50 7.75
N LEU A 158 11.01 9.73 8.72
CA LEU A 158 10.76 9.46 10.15
C LEU A 158 10.81 10.75 10.99
N THR A 159 11.07 11.87 10.32
CA THR A 159 11.12 13.21 10.91
C THR A 159 10.34 14.18 10.03
N GLN A 160 9.73 15.16 10.69
CA GLN A 160 8.98 16.26 10.06
C GLN A 160 9.53 17.58 10.58
N ASP A 161 9.62 18.58 9.71
CA ASP A 161 9.88 19.96 10.15
C ASP A 161 8.59 20.49 10.78
N PRO A 162 8.58 20.90 12.06
CA PRO A 162 7.38 21.39 12.74
C PRO A 162 6.80 22.67 12.09
N ASN A 163 7.56 23.35 11.23
CA ASN A 163 7.11 24.52 10.48
C ASN A 163 6.52 24.18 9.11
N VAL A 164 6.52 22.90 8.71
CA VAL A 164 5.90 22.42 7.48
C VAL A 164 4.62 21.68 7.85
N PRO A 165 3.45 22.06 7.31
CA PRO A 165 2.22 21.33 7.58
C PRO A 165 2.32 19.93 6.98
N ASN A 166 1.81 18.93 7.69
CA ASN A 166 1.59 17.58 7.17
C ASN A 166 0.11 17.50 6.77
N VAL A 167 -0.18 17.36 5.48
CA VAL A 167 -1.55 17.43 4.94
C VAL A 167 -2.27 16.11 5.22
N PRO A 168 -3.23 16.01 6.15
CA PRO A 168 -3.70 14.73 6.66
C PRO A 168 -4.08 13.74 5.55
N PHE A 169 -3.56 12.51 5.61
CA PHE A 169 -3.73 11.54 4.54
C PHE A 169 -5.19 11.12 4.30
N LEU A 170 -5.98 10.94 5.37
CA LEU A 170 -7.33 10.39 5.24
C LEU A 170 -8.31 11.40 4.66
N GLN A 171 -8.35 12.60 5.21
CA GLN A 171 -9.30 13.66 4.86
C GLN A 171 -8.84 14.98 5.49
N PRO A 172 -9.25 16.15 4.95
CA PRO A 172 -8.97 17.42 5.60
C PRO A 172 -9.66 17.50 6.97
N PRO A 173 -9.16 18.33 7.90
CA PRO A 173 -9.60 18.31 9.29
C PRO A 173 -11.09 18.53 9.52
N ASP A 174 -11.70 19.43 8.75
CA ASP A 174 -13.13 19.75 8.86
C ASP A 174 -13.94 19.14 7.71
N ALA A 175 -13.47 18.02 7.15
CA ALA A 175 -14.18 17.28 6.12
C ALA A 175 -15.65 17.07 6.51
N PRO A 176 -16.62 17.48 5.68
CA PRO A 176 -18.02 17.30 5.98
C PRO A 176 -18.41 15.82 5.92
N GLU A 177 -19.58 15.47 6.46
CA GLU A 177 -20.17 14.15 6.25
C GLU A 177 -20.30 13.84 4.76
N GLY A 178 -20.03 12.59 4.36
CA GLY A 178 -20.05 12.17 2.96
C GLY A 178 -18.84 12.63 2.15
N PHE A 179 -17.77 13.10 2.80
CA PHE A 179 -16.53 13.48 2.15
C PHE A 179 -16.00 12.41 1.20
N GLN A 180 -15.55 12.85 0.02
CA GLN A 180 -15.03 11.98 -1.04
C GLN A 180 -13.59 11.55 -0.72
N GLN A 181 -13.45 10.63 0.24
CA GLN A 181 -12.17 10.20 0.79
C GLN A 181 -11.25 9.55 -0.26
N ILE A 182 -11.80 8.69 -1.14
CA ILE A 182 -11.00 7.97 -2.14
C ILE A 182 -10.33 8.94 -3.14
N PRO A 183 -11.06 9.86 -3.79
CA PRO A 183 -10.45 10.88 -4.63
C PRO A 183 -9.40 11.74 -3.91
N TYR A 184 -9.66 12.11 -2.66
CA TYR A 184 -8.73 12.89 -1.84
C TYR A 184 -7.41 12.13 -1.62
N GLN A 185 -7.48 10.90 -1.11
CA GLN A 185 -6.31 10.07 -0.86
C GLN A 185 -5.51 9.77 -2.13
N GLN A 186 -6.20 9.55 -3.26
CA GLN A 186 -5.53 9.35 -4.54
C GLN A 186 -4.73 10.61 -4.93
N ALA A 187 -5.33 11.79 -4.79
CA ALA A 187 -4.66 13.04 -5.09
C ALA A 187 -3.48 13.30 -4.13
N ILE A 188 -3.59 12.96 -2.85
CA ILE A 188 -2.47 13.04 -1.89
C ILE A 188 -1.32 12.10 -2.26
N VAL A 189 -1.61 10.86 -2.66
CA VAL A 189 -0.58 9.92 -3.17
C VAL A 189 0.09 10.47 -4.42
N ASP A 190 -0.67 11.10 -5.32
CA ASP A 190 -0.11 11.68 -6.54
C ASP A 190 0.70 12.96 -6.26
N MET A 191 0.30 13.77 -5.26
CA MET A 191 1.12 14.88 -4.74
C MET A 191 2.46 14.37 -4.20
N ARG A 192 2.44 13.32 -3.37
CA ARG A 192 3.65 12.67 -2.85
C ARG A 192 4.58 12.20 -3.97
N LYS A 193 4.04 11.49 -4.97
CA LYS A 193 4.83 11.03 -6.13
C LYS A 193 5.47 12.20 -6.88
N ALA A 194 4.71 13.26 -7.14
CA ALA A 194 5.21 14.45 -7.81
C ALA A 194 6.28 15.18 -6.97
N ALA A 195 6.08 15.30 -5.66
CA ALA A 195 7.07 15.86 -4.74
C ALA A 195 8.37 15.05 -4.76
N ASN A 196 8.28 13.72 -4.69
CA ASN A 196 9.45 12.84 -4.77
C ASN A 196 10.19 12.99 -6.11
N ALA A 197 9.45 13.11 -7.22
CA ALA A 197 10.00 13.36 -8.55
C ALA A 197 10.56 14.78 -8.76
N GLY A 198 10.29 15.72 -7.84
CA GLY A 198 10.70 17.12 -8.00
C GLY A 198 9.79 17.94 -8.93
N ASP A 199 8.61 17.44 -9.27
CA ASP A 199 7.70 18.02 -10.25
C ASP A 199 6.65 18.92 -9.59
N VAL A 200 7.08 20.13 -9.21
CA VAL A 200 6.23 21.13 -8.55
C VAL A 200 5.06 21.56 -9.46
N ASP A 201 5.23 21.56 -10.77
CA ASP A 201 4.16 21.95 -11.70
C ASP A 201 3.04 20.90 -11.73
N THR A 202 3.37 19.60 -11.66
CA THR A 202 2.38 18.55 -11.45
C THR A 202 1.68 18.71 -10.11
N MET A 203 2.41 19.04 -9.03
CA MET A 203 1.79 19.29 -7.72
C MET A 203 0.78 20.44 -7.78
N ARG A 204 1.15 21.58 -8.37
CA ARG A 204 0.25 22.72 -8.57
C ARG A 204 -1.01 22.33 -9.36
N ARG A 205 -0.87 21.51 -10.41
CA ARG A 205 -2.02 21.04 -11.19
C ARG A 205 -2.95 20.14 -10.37
N ILE A 206 -2.41 19.19 -9.61
CA ILE A 206 -3.21 18.32 -8.73
C ILE A 206 -3.92 19.16 -7.66
N TRP A 207 -3.20 20.10 -7.05
CA TRP A 207 -3.74 21.03 -6.08
C TRP A 207 -4.93 21.81 -6.64
N THR A 208 -4.73 22.59 -7.69
CA THR A 208 -5.77 23.46 -8.26
C THR A 208 -6.97 22.68 -8.81
N LYS A 209 -6.75 21.51 -9.43
CA LYS A 209 -7.83 20.77 -10.10
C LYS A 209 -8.58 19.80 -9.19
N THR A 210 -7.97 19.39 -8.08
CA THR A 210 -8.50 18.30 -7.28
C THR A 210 -8.51 18.63 -5.80
N LEU A 211 -7.37 18.94 -5.18
CA LEU A 211 -7.31 19.04 -3.72
C LEU A 211 -7.88 20.35 -3.17
N ALA A 212 -7.53 21.51 -3.72
CA ALA A 212 -7.91 22.81 -3.15
C ALA A 212 -9.44 22.94 -2.91
N PRO A 213 -10.33 22.55 -3.85
CA PRO A 213 -11.77 22.61 -3.64
C PRO A 213 -12.31 21.63 -2.56
N MET A 214 -11.48 20.68 -2.12
CA MET A 214 -11.86 19.68 -1.11
C MET A 214 -11.58 20.16 0.33
N PHE A 215 -10.85 21.27 0.52
CA PHE A 215 -10.59 21.86 1.84
C PHE A 215 -11.74 22.79 2.24
N PRO A 216 -12.48 22.49 3.31
CA PRO A 216 -13.62 23.32 3.73
C PRO A 216 -13.20 24.65 4.38
N VAL A 217 -12.00 24.69 4.93
CA VAL A 217 -11.43 25.88 5.58
C VAL A 217 -10.41 26.53 4.64
N GLU A 218 -10.71 27.75 4.22
CA GLU A 218 -9.89 28.54 3.29
C GLU A 218 -8.46 28.74 3.81
N ALA A 219 -8.30 28.99 5.11
CA ALA A 219 -6.98 29.17 5.72
C ALA A 219 -6.03 27.96 5.56
N ASP A 220 -6.57 26.72 5.58
CA ASP A 220 -5.75 25.53 5.36
C ASP A 220 -5.33 25.41 3.88
N ALA A 221 -6.25 25.75 2.96
CA ALA A 221 -5.98 25.76 1.53
C ALA A 221 -4.96 26.85 1.15
N ASP A 222 -5.07 28.03 1.74
CA ASP A 222 -4.14 29.15 1.53
C ASP A 222 -2.74 28.80 2.04
N LEU A 223 -2.65 28.14 3.20
CA LEU A 223 -1.39 27.66 3.75
C LEU A 223 -0.69 26.72 2.77
N ILE A 224 -1.39 25.70 2.25
CA ILE A 224 -0.81 24.75 1.27
C ILE A 224 -0.43 25.48 -0.03
N SER A 225 -1.27 26.39 -0.50
CA SER A 225 -1.02 27.20 -1.69
C SER A 225 0.27 28.02 -1.57
N ALA A 226 0.51 28.64 -0.40
CA ALA A 226 1.72 29.43 -0.15
C ALA A 226 3.02 28.60 -0.29
N PHE A 227 3.01 27.33 0.16
CA PHE A 227 4.16 26.44 -0.03
C PHE A 227 4.34 26.00 -1.49
N LEU A 228 3.25 25.75 -2.21
CA LEU A 228 3.29 25.42 -3.64
C LEU A 228 3.77 26.61 -4.49
N ASP A 229 3.39 27.82 -4.12
CA ASP A 229 3.84 29.05 -4.77
C ASP A 229 5.33 29.30 -4.51
N ALA A 230 5.77 29.12 -3.26
CA ALA A 230 7.19 29.18 -2.91
C ALA A 230 8.03 28.13 -3.66
N GLY A 231 7.46 26.96 -3.95
CA GLY A 231 8.09 25.92 -4.77
C GLY A 231 9.31 25.26 -4.13
N ASP A 232 9.49 25.40 -2.82
CA ASP A 232 10.56 24.73 -2.08
C ASP A 232 10.30 23.22 -2.02
N ILE A 233 10.96 22.50 -2.91
CA ILE A 233 10.75 21.05 -3.07
C ILE A 233 11.09 20.26 -1.81
N THR A 234 12.03 20.73 -0.99
CA THR A 234 12.41 20.04 0.24
C THR A 234 11.26 20.07 1.24
N LYS A 235 10.62 21.23 1.39
CA LYS A 235 9.42 21.41 2.24
C LYS A 235 8.20 20.72 1.64
N LEU A 236 8.00 20.81 0.33
CA LEU A 236 6.88 20.13 -0.34
C LEU A 236 6.97 18.60 -0.20
N ARG A 237 8.17 18.03 -0.24
CA ARG A 237 8.38 16.61 0.07
C ARG A 237 8.15 16.27 1.53
N GLN A 238 8.21 17.21 2.47
CA GLN A 238 7.86 16.96 3.88
C GLN A 238 6.34 17.05 4.06
N MET A 239 5.72 18.05 3.42
CA MET A 239 4.29 18.30 3.46
C MET A 239 3.46 17.11 2.98
N PHE A 240 3.92 16.45 1.93
CA PHE A 240 3.31 15.26 1.32
C PHE A 240 4.21 14.01 1.48
N ALA A 241 5.07 13.98 2.50
CA ALA A 241 6.00 12.86 2.75
C ALA A 241 5.26 11.59 3.08
#